data_AF-A0A3N0BEQ9-F1
#
_entry.id   AF-A0A3N0BEQ9-F1
#
_cell.length_a   1.000
_cell.length_b   1.000
_cell.length_c   1.000
_cell.angle_alpha   90.00
_cell.angle_beta   90.00
_cell.angle_gamma   90.00
#
_symmetry.space_group_name_H-M   'P 1'
#
loop_
_entity.id
_entity.type
_entity.pdbx_description
1 polymer ?
#
loop_
_entity_poly.entity_id
_entity_poly.type
_entity_poly.pdbx_seq_one_letter_code
_entity_poly.pdbx_strand_id
1 'polypeptide(L)'
;MTWGGDVARMIARILGKSESLGEVYTAATSSCISWKEVAAAYQEVIPFLLKLYPLDIFERAKGDLYQIRYDRMFDRVVDNSKIMRATGLVQDDLVNPKEGLRHAVREYLESGVELRPRVGENARMDRLVGGMPSLSPLIDSKAGASQVVRYLARRSSLLDSL
;
A
#
# COMPACT_ATOMS: atom_id res chain seq x y z
N MET A 1 -7.42 -7.40 -2.58
CA MET A 1 -6.28 -7.42 -1.63
C MET A 1 -6.51 -8.55 -0.66
N THR A 2 -5.51 -9.37 -0.38
CA THR A 2 -5.65 -10.62 0.41
C THR A 2 -4.57 -10.64 1.49
N TRP A 3 -4.91 -11.03 2.72
CA TRP A 3 -3.91 -11.19 3.77
C TRP A 3 -2.96 -12.35 3.47
N GLY A 4 -1.67 -12.18 3.76
CA GLY A 4 -0.64 -13.17 3.40
C GLY A 4 -0.84 -14.53 4.05
N GLY A 5 -1.36 -14.58 5.28
CA GLY A 5 -1.66 -15.83 5.96
C GLY A 5 -2.80 -16.62 5.30
N ASP A 6 -3.81 -15.94 4.73
CA ASP A 6 -4.88 -16.61 3.97
C ASP A 6 -4.35 -17.20 2.66
N VAL A 7 -3.45 -16.48 1.98
CA VAL A 7 -2.76 -16.99 0.77
C VAL A 7 -1.97 -18.26 1.12
N ALA A 8 -1.18 -18.21 2.20
CA ALA A 8 -0.41 -19.37 2.66
C ALA A 8 -1.32 -20.55 3.02
N ARG A 9 -2.43 -20.29 3.72
CA ARG A 9 -3.43 -21.31 4.09
C ARG A 9 -4.09 -21.95 2.87
N MET A 10 -4.44 -21.15 1.86
CA MET A 10 -5.01 -21.63 0.60
C MET A 10 -4.01 -22.52 -0.16
N ILE A 11 -2.76 -22.08 -0.29
CA ILE A 11 -1.69 -22.85 -0.95
C ILE A 11 -1.46 -24.16 -0.21
N ALA A 12 -1.30 -24.12 1.12
CA ALA A 12 -1.07 -25.31 1.93
C ALA A 12 -2.17 -26.38 1.77
N ARG A 13 -3.43 -25.96 1.58
CA ARG A 13 -4.57 -26.87 1.42
C ARG A 13 -4.70 -27.52 0.05
N ILE A 14 -4.06 -26.98 -0.99
CA ILE A 14 -4.05 -27.59 -2.34
C ILE A 14 -2.81 -28.45 -2.59
N LEU A 15 -1.76 -28.31 -1.77
CA LEU A 15 -0.56 -29.13 -1.90
C LEU A 15 -0.88 -30.62 -1.67
N GLY A 16 -0.40 -31.47 -2.57
CA GLY A 16 -0.55 -32.92 -2.50
C GLY A 16 -1.91 -33.47 -2.95
N LYS A 17 -2.85 -32.61 -3.36
CA LYS A 17 -4.15 -33.03 -3.92
C LYS A 17 -4.02 -33.42 -5.38
N SER A 18 -4.43 -34.64 -5.73
CA SER A 18 -4.38 -35.14 -7.10
C SER A 18 -5.27 -34.31 -8.03
N GLU A 19 -6.43 -33.85 -7.52
CA GLU A 19 -7.35 -32.96 -8.24
C GLU A 19 -6.79 -31.55 -8.46
N SER A 20 -5.70 -31.18 -7.80
CA SER A 20 -5.03 -29.88 -7.96
C SER A 20 -3.79 -29.95 -8.83
N LEU A 21 -3.38 -31.13 -9.27
CA LEU A 21 -2.20 -31.31 -10.12
C LEU A 21 -2.47 -30.77 -11.54
N GLY A 22 -1.60 -29.87 -12.01
CA GLY A 22 -1.75 -29.23 -13.32
C GLY A 22 -2.77 -28.08 -13.36
N GLU A 23 -3.42 -27.79 -12.24
CA GLU A 23 -4.42 -26.72 -12.15
C GLU A 23 -3.79 -25.35 -11.88
N VAL A 24 -4.41 -24.31 -12.43
CA VAL A 24 -4.08 -22.91 -12.13
C VAL A 24 -5.08 -22.34 -11.15
N TYR A 25 -4.60 -21.76 -10.05
CA TYR A 25 -5.43 -21.14 -9.02
C TYR A 25 -5.06 -19.67 -8.79
N THR A 26 -6.08 -18.84 -8.53
CA THR A 26 -5.87 -17.49 -7.98
C THR A 26 -6.11 -17.55 -6.48
N ALA A 27 -5.05 -17.50 -5.68
CA ALA A 27 -5.13 -17.49 -4.22
C ALA A 27 -5.43 -16.08 -3.71
N ALA A 28 -6.71 -15.70 -3.71
CA ALA A 28 -7.16 -14.39 -3.25
C ALA A 28 -8.57 -14.44 -2.64
N THR A 29 -8.92 -13.39 -1.89
CA THR A 29 -10.31 -13.13 -1.50
C THR A 29 -11.12 -12.67 -2.71
N SER A 30 -12.43 -12.89 -2.71
CA SER A 30 -13.35 -12.19 -3.62
C SER A 30 -13.73 -10.78 -3.12
N SER A 31 -13.42 -10.47 -1.85
CA SER A 31 -13.65 -9.15 -1.26
C SER A 31 -12.91 -8.03 -1.99
N CYS A 32 -13.65 -6.98 -2.34
CA CYS A 32 -13.17 -5.78 -3.00
C CYS A 32 -13.49 -4.55 -2.14
N ILE A 33 -12.53 -3.63 -2.04
CA ILE A 33 -12.71 -2.33 -1.36
C ILE A 33 -12.11 -1.22 -2.21
N SER A 34 -12.71 -0.05 -2.18
CA SER A 34 -12.23 1.14 -2.89
C SER A 34 -11.00 1.76 -2.22
N TRP A 35 -10.22 2.56 -2.96
CA TRP A 35 -9.12 3.35 -2.38
C TRP A 35 -9.57 4.29 -1.26
N LYS A 36 -10.80 4.81 -1.33
CA LYS A 36 -11.40 5.64 -0.27
C LYS A 36 -11.58 4.84 1.01
N GLU A 37 -12.04 3.60 0.91
CA GLU A 37 -12.20 2.70 2.05
C GLU A 37 -10.86 2.24 2.63
N VAL A 38 -9.85 2.02 1.79
CA VAL A 38 -8.47 1.78 2.25
C VAL A 38 -7.97 2.96 3.08
N ALA A 39 -8.14 4.20 2.58
CA ALA A 39 -7.74 5.40 3.31
C ALA A 39 -8.50 5.54 4.64
N ALA A 40 -9.82 5.29 4.64
CA ALA A 40 -10.63 5.32 5.85
C ALA A 40 -10.16 4.29 6.89
N ALA A 41 -9.84 3.06 6.47
CA ALA A 41 -9.32 2.03 7.36
C ALA A 41 -8.00 2.45 8.03
N TYR A 42 -7.11 3.15 7.30
CA TYR A 42 -5.90 3.72 7.91
C TYR A 42 -6.20 4.88 8.86
N GLN A 43 -7.17 5.75 8.56
CA GLN A 43 -7.53 6.88 9.43
C GLN A 43 -8.06 6.45 10.80
N GLU A 44 -8.62 5.25 10.91
CA GLU A 44 -9.03 4.66 12.18
C GLU A 44 -7.86 4.26 13.09
N VAL A 45 -6.64 4.16 12.54
CA VAL A 45 -5.43 3.78 13.29
C VAL A 45 -4.47 4.96 13.42
N ILE A 46 -4.30 5.74 12.35
CA ILE A 46 -3.38 6.89 12.30
C ILE A 46 -4.12 8.14 11.84
N PRO A 47 -4.06 9.26 12.58
CA PRO A 47 -4.71 10.49 12.15
C PRO A 47 -3.95 11.13 10.99
N PHE A 48 -4.62 11.36 9.86
CA PHE A 48 -4.08 12.14 8.75
C PHE A 48 -5.17 12.86 7.95
N LEU A 49 -4.78 13.92 7.26
CA LEU A 49 -5.62 14.64 6.31
C LEU A 49 -5.48 14.01 4.91
N LEU A 50 -6.61 13.68 4.29
CA LEU A 50 -6.66 13.20 2.92
C LEU A 50 -6.93 14.37 1.96
N LYS A 51 -6.02 14.60 0.99
CA LYS A 51 -6.24 15.52 -0.13
C LYS A 51 -6.32 14.75 -1.43
N LEU A 52 -7.32 15.05 -2.25
CA LEU A 52 -7.50 14.48 -3.58
C LEU A 52 -6.91 15.43 -4.62
N TYR A 53 -6.26 14.87 -5.64
CA TYR A 53 -5.66 15.60 -6.76
C TYR A 53 -6.08 14.97 -8.09
N PRO A 54 -6.12 15.75 -9.19
CA PRO A 54 -6.20 15.21 -10.53
C PRO A 54 -5.09 14.17 -10.76
N LEU A 55 -5.45 13.08 -11.44
CA LEU A 55 -4.59 11.91 -11.61
C LEU A 55 -3.26 12.27 -12.30
N ASP A 56 -3.29 13.08 -13.34
CA ASP A 56 -2.12 13.48 -14.11
C ASP A 56 -1.11 14.30 -13.28
N ILE A 57 -1.61 15.14 -12.37
CA ILE A 57 -0.79 15.91 -11.42
C ILE A 57 -0.15 14.96 -10.41
N PHE A 58 -0.92 14.04 -9.83
CA PHE A 58 -0.42 13.06 -8.88
C PHE A 58 0.62 12.11 -9.50
N GLU A 59 0.38 11.65 -10.73
CA GLU A 59 1.29 10.78 -11.49
C GLU A 59 2.66 11.44 -11.69
N ARG A 60 2.68 12.72 -12.10
CA ARG A 60 3.92 13.49 -12.26
C ARG A 60 4.68 13.64 -10.93
N ALA A 61 3.96 13.93 -9.84
CA ALA A 61 4.58 14.10 -8.53
C ALA A 61 5.14 12.78 -7.96
N LYS A 62 4.38 11.68 -8.07
CA LYS A 62 4.78 10.36 -7.55
C LYS A 62 5.91 9.76 -8.39
N GLY A 63 5.82 9.87 -9.72
CA GLY A 63 6.80 9.35 -10.68
C GLY A 63 6.60 7.89 -11.09
N ASP A 64 5.51 7.24 -10.68
CA ASP A 64 5.23 5.82 -10.93
C ASP A 64 4.06 5.64 -11.91
N LEU A 65 4.14 6.28 -13.09
CA LEU A 65 3.04 6.39 -14.05
C LEU A 65 2.38 5.04 -14.36
N TYR A 66 3.19 4.03 -14.70
CA TYR A 66 2.69 2.72 -15.12
C TYR A 66 2.05 1.97 -13.95
N GLN A 67 2.64 2.01 -12.76
CA GLN A 67 2.08 1.39 -11.57
C GLN A 67 0.76 2.08 -11.19
N ILE A 68 0.68 3.41 -11.28
CA ILE A 68 -0.57 4.11 -10.99
C ILE A 68 -1.67 3.69 -11.98
N ARG A 69 -1.40 3.78 -13.28
CA ARG A 69 -2.41 3.49 -14.31
C ARG A 69 -2.80 2.03 -14.37
N TYR A 70 -1.82 1.13 -14.42
CA TYR A 70 -2.07 -0.29 -14.64
C TYR A 70 -2.23 -1.09 -13.36
N ASP A 71 -1.68 -0.61 -12.24
CA ASP A 71 -1.83 -1.29 -10.94
C ASP A 71 -2.91 -0.69 -10.04
N ARG A 72 -3.21 0.61 -10.12
CA ARG A 72 -4.11 1.26 -9.15
C ARG A 72 -5.46 1.65 -9.73
N MET A 73 -5.59 1.84 -11.04
CA MET A 73 -6.79 2.38 -11.69
C MET A 73 -7.72 1.35 -12.33
N PHE A 74 -7.55 0.08 -12.01
CA PHE A 74 -8.44 -0.99 -12.48
C PHE A 74 -9.22 -1.63 -11.34
N ASP A 75 -10.51 -1.86 -11.58
CA ASP A 75 -11.38 -2.63 -10.68
C ASP A 75 -11.08 -4.12 -10.82
N ARG A 76 -10.23 -4.62 -9.94
CA ARG A 76 -9.85 -6.04 -9.91
C ARG A 76 -10.78 -6.82 -9.02
N VAL A 77 -11.79 -7.43 -9.63
CA VAL A 77 -12.69 -8.37 -8.99
C VAL A 77 -12.21 -9.78 -9.28
N VAL A 78 -11.96 -10.55 -8.22
CA VAL A 78 -11.47 -11.93 -8.33
C VAL A 78 -12.60 -12.91 -8.04
N ASP A 79 -12.86 -13.83 -8.97
CA ASP A 79 -13.59 -15.04 -8.67
C ASP A 79 -12.64 -16.06 -8.03
N ASN A 80 -12.83 -16.31 -6.73
CA ASN A 80 -12.05 -17.29 -5.98
C ASN A 80 -12.77 -18.64 -5.81
N SER A 81 -13.91 -18.86 -6.47
CA SER A 81 -14.75 -20.05 -6.29
C SER A 81 -13.98 -21.35 -6.55
N LYS A 82 -13.06 -21.35 -7.53
CA LYS A 82 -12.22 -22.51 -7.85
C LYS A 82 -11.35 -22.95 -6.67
N ILE A 83 -10.61 -22.02 -6.07
CA ILE A 83 -9.72 -22.34 -4.95
C ILE A 83 -10.50 -22.61 -3.66
N MET A 84 -11.65 -21.96 -3.46
CA MET A 84 -12.55 -22.27 -2.34
C MET A 84 -13.03 -23.73 -2.41
N ARG A 85 -13.49 -24.20 -3.59
CA ARG A 85 -13.86 -25.62 -3.79
C ARG A 85 -12.69 -26.57 -3.52
N ALA A 86 -11.50 -26.27 -4.06
CA ALA A 86 -10.33 -27.12 -3.89
C ALA A 86 -9.84 -27.18 -2.42
N THR A 87 -10.01 -26.11 -1.66
CA THR A 87 -9.53 -26.02 -0.26
C THR A 87 -10.59 -26.36 0.79
N GLY A 88 -11.87 -26.37 0.40
CA GLY A 88 -13.01 -26.47 1.33
C GLY A 88 -13.16 -25.25 2.25
N LEU A 89 -12.53 -24.13 1.91
CA LEU A 89 -12.70 -22.86 2.62
C LEU A 89 -13.92 -22.11 2.06
N VAL A 90 -14.48 -21.23 2.89
CA VAL A 90 -15.49 -20.25 2.48
C VAL A 90 -14.94 -18.83 2.61
N GLN A 91 -15.60 -17.85 1.98
CA GLN A 91 -15.14 -16.46 1.99
C GLN A 91 -15.07 -15.87 3.42
N ASP A 92 -15.94 -16.33 4.32
CA ASP A 92 -15.98 -15.91 5.73
C ASP A 92 -14.82 -16.50 6.56
N ASP A 93 -14.11 -17.53 6.05
CA ASP A 93 -12.88 -18.03 6.67
C ASP A 93 -11.68 -17.11 6.44
N LEU A 94 -11.80 -16.14 5.51
CA LEU A 94 -10.73 -15.26 5.08
C LEU A 94 -10.82 -13.91 5.80
N VAL A 95 -9.67 -13.30 6.06
CA VAL A 95 -9.59 -12.01 6.75
C VAL A 95 -10.27 -10.92 5.92
N ASN A 96 -11.17 -10.16 6.57
CA ASN A 96 -11.78 -9.00 5.96
C ASN A 96 -10.70 -7.95 5.61
N PRO A 97 -10.66 -7.42 4.37
CA PRO A 97 -9.62 -6.48 3.95
C PRO A 97 -9.47 -5.24 4.85
N LYS A 98 -10.56 -4.67 5.37
CA LYS A 98 -10.50 -3.50 6.25
C LYS A 98 -9.89 -3.84 7.61
N GLU A 99 -10.27 -4.99 8.17
CA GLU A 99 -9.71 -5.49 9.43
C GLU A 99 -8.23 -5.83 9.29
N GLY A 100 -7.87 -6.56 8.22
CA GLY A 100 -6.48 -6.91 7.92
C GLY A 100 -5.58 -5.67 7.79
N LEU A 101 -6.05 -4.61 7.11
CA LEU A 101 -5.31 -3.35 7.03
C LEU A 101 -5.12 -2.70 8.39
N ARG A 102 -6.19 -2.58 9.19
CA ARG A 102 -6.11 -1.96 10.53
C ARG A 102 -5.14 -2.73 11.42
N HIS A 103 -5.21 -4.05 11.41
CA HIS A 103 -4.32 -4.91 12.18
C HIS A 103 -2.86 -4.74 11.72
N ALA A 104 -2.59 -4.80 10.42
CA ALA A 104 -1.23 -4.66 9.89
C ALA A 104 -0.60 -3.30 10.21
N VAL A 105 -1.38 -2.20 10.16
CA VAL A 105 -0.87 -0.88 10.54
C VAL A 105 -0.57 -0.81 12.04
N ARG A 106 -1.43 -1.36 12.90
CA ARG A 106 -1.17 -1.39 14.36
C ARG A 106 0.07 -2.19 14.69
N GLU A 107 0.17 -3.41 14.15
CA GLU A 107 1.32 -4.29 14.33
C GLU A 107 2.62 -3.60 13.88
N TYR A 108 2.58 -2.90 12.75
CA TYR A 108 3.72 -2.13 12.26
C TYR A 108 4.14 -1.02 13.23
N LEU A 109 3.19 -0.26 13.79
CA LEU A 109 3.48 0.80 14.76
C LEU A 109 4.02 0.25 16.09
N GLU A 110 3.48 -0.88 16.54
CA GLU A 110 3.89 -1.55 17.78
C GLU A 110 5.26 -2.23 17.66
N SER A 111 5.67 -2.62 16.45
CA SER A 111 6.96 -3.27 16.20
C SER A 111 8.19 -2.43 16.57
N GLY A 112 8.02 -1.11 16.74
CA GLY A 112 9.12 -0.18 17.02
C GLY A 112 10.14 -0.06 15.88
N VAL A 113 9.80 -0.51 14.67
CA VAL A 113 10.66 -0.38 13.49
C VAL A 113 10.97 1.09 13.22
N GLU A 114 12.26 1.39 13.04
CA GLU A 114 12.71 2.72 12.69
C GLU A 114 12.25 3.08 11.26
N LEU A 115 11.51 4.19 11.14
CA LEU A 115 11.07 4.72 9.86
C LEU A 115 12.25 5.30 9.09
N ARG A 116 12.50 4.75 7.89
CA ARG A 116 13.46 5.33 6.94
C ARG A 116 12.72 6.18 5.90
N PRO A 117 12.71 7.51 6.02
CA PRO A 117 11.95 8.36 5.11
C PRO A 117 12.52 8.29 3.69
N ARG A 118 11.63 8.13 2.69
CA ARG A 118 11.98 8.31 1.28
C ARG A 118 12.05 9.80 0.96
N VAL A 119 13.12 10.45 1.42
CA VAL A 119 13.28 11.91 1.48
C VAL A 119 12.89 12.62 0.18
N GLY A 120 13.39 12.15 -0.96
CA GLY A 120 13.11 12.78 -2.25
C GLY A 120 11.69 12.54 -2.79
N GLU A 121 11.00 11.50 -2.32
CA GLU A 121 9.58 11.26 -2.61
C GLU A 121 8.71 12.14 -1.71
N ASN A 122 8.99 12.12 -0.40
CA ASN A 122 8.30 12.95 0.59
C ASN A 122 8.38 14.45 0.22
N ALA A 123 9.52 14.94 -0.25
CA ALA A 123 9.67 16.32 -0.71
C ALA A 123 8.74 16.69 -1.89
N ARG A 124 8.58 15.78 -2.86
CA ARG A 124 7.69 15.99 -4.02
C ARG A 124 6.22 15.95 -3.60
N MET A 125 5.87 15.02 -2.71
CA MET A 125 4.52 14.92 -2.16
C MET A 125 4.16 16.14 -1.30
N ASP A 126 5.06 16.57 -0.43
CA ASP A 126 4.86 17.77 0.42
C ASP A 126 4.77 19.04 -0.42
N ARG A 127 5.49 19.13 -1.54
CA ARG A 127 5.33 20.23 -2.51
C ARG A 127 3.93 20.22 -3.12
N LEU A 128 3.44 19.06 -3.54
CA LEU A 128 2.11 18.91 -4.14
C LEU A 128 1.01 19.28 -3.14
N VAL A 129 1.11 18.76 -1.91
CA VAL A 129 0.12 18.93 -0.84
C VAL A 129 0.18 20.33 -0.22
N GLY A 130 1.36 20.97 -0.24
CA GLY A 130 1.63 22.20 0.48
C GLY A 130 1.65 21.99 2.01
N GLY A 131 1.70 23.09 2.77
CA GLY A 131 1.71 23.04 4.25
C GLY A 131 3.11 23.05 4.86
N MET A 132 3.23 22.71 6.15
CA MET A 132 4.50 22.79 6.87
C MET A 132 5.51 21.73 6.38
N PRO A 133 6.80 22.09 6.23
CA PRO A 133 7.87 21.14 5.99
C PRO A 133 7.99 20.05 7.05
N SER A 134 8.15 18.81 6.59
CA SER A 134 8.47 17.63 7.42
C SER A 134 9.94 17.64 7.86
N LEU A 135 10.44 18.79 8.33
CA LEU A 135 11.86 18.97 8.68
C LEU A 135 12.22 18.29 10.00
N SER A 136 11.38 18.39 11.03
CA SER A 136 11.67 17.78 12.33
C SER A 136 11.88 16.26 12.21
N PRO A 137 10.98 15.49 11.55
CA PRO A 137 11.21 14.06 11.34
C PRO A 137 12.48 13.72 10.55
N LEU A 138 12.93 14.60 9.65
CA LEU A 138 14.16 14.39 8.86
C LEU A 138 15.43 14.68 9.68
N ILE A 139 15.37 15.66 10.57
CA ILE A 139 16.46 15.98 11.50
C ILE A 139 16.58 14.87 12.56
N ASP A 140 15.43 14.43 13.09
CA ASP A 140 15.36 13.43 14.16
C ASP A 140 15.73 12.01 13.67
N SER A 141 15.46 11.69 12.40
CA SER A 141 15.75 10.37 11.80
C SER A 141 17.24 10.12 11.46
N LYS A 142 18.17 10.97 11.94
CA LYS A 142 19.60 10.90 11.62
C LYS A 142 19.89 10.86 10.11
N ALA A 143 19.00 11.40 9.28
CA ALA A 143 19.11 11.33 7.83
C ALA A 143 20.37 12.03 7.28
N GLY A 144 21.05 12.85 8.10
CA GLY A 144 22.25 13.58 7.74
C GLY A 144 21.95 14.85 6.94
N ALA A 145 22.84 15.84 7.04
CA ALA A 145 22.63 17.17 6.43
C ALA A 145 22.35 17.12 4.91
N SER A 146 22.97 16.16 4.20
CA SER A 146 22.77 15.95 2.76
C SER A 146 21.32 15.60 2.39
N GLN A 147 20.61 14.86 3.25
CA GLN A 147 19.20 14.53 3.02
C GLN A 147 18.28 15.72 3.27
N VAL A 148 18.57 16.55 4.27
CA VAL A 148 17.83 17.80 4.50
C VAL A 148 17.96 18.73 3.30
N VAL A 149 19.18 18.92 2.79
CA VAL A 149 19.42 19.71 1.57
C VAL A 149 18.67 19.12 0.37
N ARG A 150 18.73 17.80 0.19
CA ARG A 150 18.00 17.10 -0.89
C ARG A 150 16.49 17.31 -0.78
N TYR A 151 15.94 17.24 0.43
CA TYR A 151 14.51 17.49 0.68
C TYR A 151 14.14 18.90 0.26
N LEU A 152 14.86 19.91 0.75
CA LEU A 152 14.59 21.32 0.44
C LEU A 152 14.68 21.58 -1.06
N ALA A 153 15.76 21.15 -1.72
CA ALA A 153 15.94 21.35 -3.16
C ALA A 153 14.82 20.71 -3.99
N ARG A 154 14.40 19.48 -3.64
CA ARG A 154 13.28 18.80 -4.28
C ARG A 154 11.91 19.33 -3.87
N ARG A 155 11.81 20.13 -2.81
CA ARG A 155 10.57 20.81 -2.44
C ARG A 155 10.44 22.17 -3.14
N SER A 156 11.54 22.88 -3.39
CA SER A 156 11.54 24.28 -3.86
C SER A 156 11.74 24.49 -5.37
N SER A 157 11.59 23.48 -6.23
CA SER A 157 11.81 23.51 -7.71
C SER A 157 13.26 23.68 -8.21
N LEU A 158 14.27 23.70 -7.32
CA LEU A 158 15.68 23.92 -7.70
C LEU A 158 16.34 22.80 -8.52
N LEU A 159 15.69 21.64 -8.68
CA LEU A 159 16.25 20.46 -9.37
C LEU A 159 15.40 19.97 -10.55
N ASP A 160 14.32 20.65 -10.92
CA ASP A 160 13.49 20.23 -12.06
C ASP A 160 14.01 20.79 -13.40
N SER A 161 15.16 21.48 -13.38
CA SER A 161 15.82 22.11 -14.53
C SER A 161 17.24 21.55 -14.82
N LEU A 162 17.57 20.37 -14.30
CA LEU A 162 18.81 19.60 -14.58
C LEU A 162 18.43 18.19 -15.02
#